data_AF-A0AA86MYP1-F1
#
_entry.id   AF-A0AA86MYP1-F1
#
_cell.length_a   1.000
_cell.length_b   1.000
_cell.length_c   1.000
_cell.angle_alpha   90.00
_cell.angle_beta   90.00
_cell.angle_gamma   90.00
#
_symmetry.space_group_name_H-M   'P 1'
#
loop_
_entity.id
_entity.type
_entity.pdbx_description
1 polymer ?
#
loop_
_entity_poly.entity_id
_entity_poly.type
_entity_poly.pdbx_seq_one_letter_code
_entity_poly.pdbx_strand_id
1 'polypeptide(L)'
;MAGGRTEGSRGGHPAPDLELRNRALDELVALIHDLAASRTGGRSDEALAGARALQRKAQFMVDFVEAENSMGFHAPQEAARILGEAIDYARQGQLALRGELSPRP
;
A
#
# COMPACT_ATOMS: atom_id res chain seq x y z
N MET A 1 -14.66 -28.51 -44.24
CA MET A 1 -14.34 -29.56 -43.24
C MET A 1 -13.18 -29.07 -42.40
N ALA A 2 -13.41 -28.88 -41.09
CA ALA A 2 -12.50 -28.85 -39.92
C ALA A 2 -11.15 -28.09 -40.00
N GLY A 3 -10.75 -27.27 -39.03
CA GLY A 3 -11.29 -26.97 -37.71
C GLY A 3 -10.35 -25.99 -36.99
N GLY A 4 -10.93 -25.00 -36.31
CA GLY A 4 -10.20 -24.09 -35.44
C GLY A 4 -9.72 -24.75 -34.15
N ARG A 5 -8.77 -24.08 -33.48
CA ARG A 5 -8.73 -23.89 -32.03
C ARG A 5 -7.73 -22.78 -31.72
N THR A 6 -8.27 -21.67 -31.26
CA THR A 6 -7.59 -20.56 -30.59
C THR A 6 -7.04 -21.03 -29.24
N GLU A 7 -5.73 -21.01 -29.05
CA GLU A 7 -5.16 -21.07 -27.69
C GLU A 7 -5.05 -19.65 -27.14
N GLY A 8 -6.14 -19.21 -26.52
CA GLY A 8 -6.08 -18.15 -25.53
C GLY A 8 -5.29 -18.67 -24.34
N SER A 9 -4.04 -18.22 -24.21
CA SER A 9 -3.28 -18.36 -22.97
C SER A 9 -4.06 -17.64 -21.88
N ARG A 10 -4.70 -18.43 -21.01
CA ARG A 10 -5.34 -17.94 -19.79
C ARG A 10 -4.23 -17.37 -18.92
N GLY A 11 -4.07 -16.05 -18.96
CA GLY A 11 -3.33 -15.32 -17.94
C GLY A 11 -3.90 -15.73 -16.59
N GLY A 12 -3.10 -16.43 -15.79
CA GLY A 12 -3.47 -16.73 -14.42
C GLY A 12 -3.74 -15.41 -13.74
N HIS A 13 -4.97 -15.22 -13.24
CA HIS A 13 -5.26 -14.08 -12.40
C HIS A 13 -4.31 -14.22 -11.19
N PRO A 14 -3.41 -13.26 -10.93
CA PRO A 14 -2.61 -13.31 -9.71
C PRO A 14 -3.56 -13.45 -8.53
N ALA A 15 -3.14 -14.22 -7.54
CA ALA A 15 -3.94 -14.40 -6.33
C ALA A 15 -4.32 -12.99 -5.78
N PRO A 16 -5.58 -12.75 -5.40
CA PRO A 16 -6.09 -11.41 -5.12
C PRO A 16 -5.34 -10.66 -4.00
N ASP A 17 -4.67 -11.39 -3.12
CA ASP A 17 -3.71 -10.91 -2.12
C ASP A 17 -2.49 -10.22 -2.74
N LEU A 18 -1.93 -10.77 -3.82
CA LEU A 18 -0.70 -10.26 -4.43
C LEU A 18 -0.90 -8.89 -5.08
N GLU A 19 -2.07 -8.66 -5.68
CA GLU A 19 -2.40 -7.36 -6.28
C GLU A 19 -2.62 -6.28 -5.22
N LEU A 20 -3.37 -6.60 -4.16
CA LEU A 20 -3.62 -5.64 -3.08
C LEU A 20 -2.33 -5.30 -2.31
N ARG A 21 -1.47 -6.29 -2.11
CA ARG A 21 -0.13 -6.12 -1.55
C ARG A 21 0.70 -5.15 -2.39
N ASN A 22 0.75 -5.34 -3.71
CA ASN A 22 1.48 -4.43 -4.60
C ASN A 22 0.95 -2.99 -4.49
N ARG A 23 -0.38 -2.81 -4.46
CA ARG A 23 -0.98 -1.49 -4.26
C ARG A 23 -0.60 -0.86 -2.91
N ALA A 24 -0.56 -1.66 -1.84
CA ALA A 24 -0.12 -1.18 -0.53
C ALA A 24 1.36 -0.76 -0.52
N LEU A 25 2.23 -1.53 -1.17
CA LEU A 25 3.64 -1.18 -1.37
C LEU A 25 3.80 0.09 -2.20
N ASP A 26 3.04 0.23 -3.30
CA ASP A 26 3.09 1.40 -4.17
C ASP A 26 2.71 2.68 -3.42
N GLU A 27 1.62 2.67 -2.65
CA GLU A 27 1.18 3.84 -1.87
C GLU A 27 2.16 4.15 -0.72
N LEU A 28 2.73 3.13 -0.07
CA LEU A 28 3.76 3.30 0.95
C LEU A 28 5.02 3.96 0.37
N VAL A 29 5.50 3.47 -0.78
CA VAL A 29 6.66 4.05 -1.48
C VAL A 29 6.35 5.46 -1.97
N ALA A 30 5.14 5.72 -2.47
CA ALA A 30 4.70 7.06 -2.85
C ALA A 30 4.77 8.03 -1.65
N LEU A 31 4.28 7.64 -0.47
CA LEU A 31 4.42 8.44 0.74
C LEU A 31 5.88 8.66 1.14
N ILE A 32 6.75 7.66 1.00
CA ILE A 32 8.20 7.81 1.27
C ILE A 32 8.82 8.85 0.34
N HIS A 33 8.48 8.82 -0.96
CA HIS A 33 8.93 9.83 -1.92
C HIS A 33 8.39 11.22 -1.59
N ASP A 34 7.11 11.35 -1.24
CA ASP A 34 6.51 12.63 -0.85
C ASP A 34 7.16 13.22 0.42
N LEU A 35 7.49 12.36 1.39
CA LEU A 35 8.24 12.73 2.60
C LEU A 35 9.66 13.21 2.27
N ALA A 36 10.36 12.50 1.39
CA ALA A 36 11.69 12.86 0.94
C ALA A 36 11.67 14.21 0.21
N ALA A 37 10.75 14.39 -0.75
CA ALA A 37 10.55 15.63 -1.49
C ALA A 37 10.22 16.81 -0.56
N SER A 38 9.31 16.61 0.39
CA SER A 38 8.93 17.63 1.38
C SER A 38 10.12 18.05 2.24
N ARG A 39 10.93 17.09 2.69
CA ARG A 39 12.15 17.37 3.46
C ARG A 39 13.17 18.15 2.61
N THR A 40 13.42 17.75 1.37
CA THR A 40 14.31 18.48 0.45
C THR A 40 13.79 19.88 0.12
N GLY A 41 12.47 20.08 0.15
CA GLY A 41 11.81 21.38 -0.01
C GLY A 41 11.89 22.28 1.23
N GLY A 42 12.59 21.88 2.29
CA GLY A 42 12.84 22.71 3.47
C GLY A 42 11.75 22.66 4.54
N ARG A 43 10.80 21.71 4.46
CA ARG A 43 9.81 21.51 5.54
C ARG A 43 10.52 21.00 6.81
N SER A 44 10.19 21.58 7.96
CA SER A 44 10.81 21.20 9.24
C SER A 44 10.46 19.78 9.65
N ASP A 45 11.27 19.16 10.52
CA ASP A 45 11.00 17.81 11.01
C ASP A 45 9.68 17.74 11.80
N GLU A 46 9.33 18.80 12.54
CA GLU A 46 8.05 18.92 13.25
C GLU A 46 6.88 18.90 12.27
N ALA A 47 7.00 19.63 11.15
CA ALA A 47 5.98 19.66 10.10
C ALA A 47 5.82 18.31 9.37
N LEU A 48 6.83 17.44 9.42
CA LEU A 48 6.81 16.10 8.82
C LEU A 48 6.41 15.00 9.83
N ALA A 49 6.35 15.30 11.12
CA ALA A 49 6.20 14.31 12.18
C ALA A 49 4.92 13.46 12.04
N GLY A 50 3.79 14.10 11.71
CA GLY A 50 2.50 13.42 11.51
C GLY A 50 2.53 12.44 10.33
N ALA A 51 2.99 12.89 9.17
CA ALA A 51 3.13 12.03 7.99
C ALA A 51 4.11 10.87 8.21
N ARG A 52 5.23 11.11 8.92
CA ARG A 52 6.18 10.04 9.28
C ARG A 52 5.56 9.01 10.23
N ALA A 53 4.70 9.43 11.16
CA ALA A 53 4.01 8.50 12.04
C ALA A 53 3.04 7.59 11.27
N LEU A 54 2.34 8.14 10.27
CA LEU A 54 1.46 7.39 9.38
C LEU A 54 2.24 6.44 8.47
N GLN A 55 3.38 6.89 7.91
CA GLN A 55 4.30 6.04 7.14
C GLN A 55 4.78 4.83 7.95
N ARG A 56 5.18 5.02 9.22
CA ARG A 56 5.61 3.90 10.09
C ARG A 56 4.51 2.87 10.33
N LYS A 57 3.26 3.31 10.47
CA LYS A 57 2.10 2.40 10.61
C LYS A 57 1.88 1.60 9.33
N ALA A 58 1.84 2.28 8.18
CA ALA A 58 1.68 1.63 6.88
C ALA A 58 2.80 0.62 6.61
N GLN A 59 4.05 1.00 6.86
CA GLN A 59 5.22 0.13 6.71
C GLN A 59 5.10 -1.12 7.58
N PHE A 60 4.79 -0.96 8.88
CA PHE A 60 4.66 -2.10 9.78
C PHE A 60 3.60 -3.09 9.31
N MET A 61 2.46 -2.61 8.80
CA MET A 61 1.38 -3.46 8.32
C MET A 61 1.75 -4.21 7.04
N VAL A 62 2.42 -3.55 6.10
CA VAL A 62 2.94 -4.22 4.90
C VAL A 62 3.99 -5.27 5.29
N ASP A 63 4.96 -4.90 6.13
CA ASP A 63 6.02 -5.82 6.58
C ASP A 63 5.44 -7.03 7.33
N PHE A 64 4.37 -6.83 8.13
CA PHE A 64 3.70 -7.92 8.83
C PHE A 64 3.09 -8.95 7.87
N VAL A 65 2.45 -8.49 6.79
CA VAL A 65 1.88 -9.39 5.77
C VAL A 65 2.99 -10.03 4.92
N GLU A 66 4.02 -9.26 4.55
CA GLU A 66 5.16 -9.77 3.76
C GLU A 66 6.01 -10.80 4.51
N ALA A 67 6.11 -10.68 5.83
CA ALA A 67 6.86 -11.63 6.66
C ALA A 67 6.17 -12.99 6.76
N GLU A 68 4.90 -13.10 6.37
CA GLU A 68 4.17 -14.36 6.34
C GLU A 68 4.51 -15.15 5.06
N ASN A 69 5.27 -16.24 5.18
CA ASN A 69 5.64 -17.10 4.04
C ASN A 69 4.46 -17.77 3.30
N SER A 70 3.22 -17.59 3.78
CA SER A 70 2.00 -18.09 3.14
C SER A 70 1.31 -17.03 2.26
N MET A 71 1.77 -15.78 2.29
CA MET A 71 1.19 -14.66 1.54
C MET A 71 -0.33 -14.51 1.79
N GLY A 72 -0.79 -14.71 3.02
CA GLY A 72 -2.22 -14.65 3.35
C GLY A 72 -3.03 -15.88 2.95
N PHE A 73 -2.43 -17.00 2.53
CA PHE A 73 -3.17 -18.23 2.22
C PHE A 73 -3.98 -18.75 3.43
N HIS A 74 -3.44 -18.63 4.64
CA HIS A 74 -4.12 -19.08 5.86
C HIS A 74 -5.23 -18.15 6.33
N ALA A 75 -5.15 -16.86 6.02
CA ALA A 75 -6.09 -15.85 6.48
C ALA A 75 -6.26 -14.71 5.45
N PRO A 76 -6.81 -15.00 4.25
CA PRO A 76 -6.77 -14.06 3.13
C PRO A 76 -7.61 -12.80 3.38
N GLN A 77 -8.71 -12.91 4.15
CA GLN A 77 -9.51 -11.75 4.51
C GLN A 77 -8.80 -10.85 5.51
N GLU A 78 -8.01 -11.43 6.42
CA GLU A 78 -7.25 -10.67 7.41
C GLU A 78 -6.05 -9.98 6.76
N ALA A 79 -5.34 -10.67 5.85
CA ALA A 79 -4.31 -10.05 5.03
C ALA A 79 -4.89 -8.87 4.23
N ALA A 80 -6.06 -9.05 3.60
CA ALA A 80 -6.72 -7.97 2.87
C ALA A 80 -7.13 -6.79 3.76
N ARG A 81 -7.62 -7.04 4.98
CA ARG A 81 -7.93 -6.00 5.96
C ARG A 81 -6.69 -5.18 6.32
N ILE A 82 -5.58 -5.86 6.64
CA ILE A 82 -4.33 -5.22 7.05
C ILE A 82 -3.73 -4.41 5.89
N LEU A 83 -3.74 -4.96 4.66
CA LEU A 83 -3.26 -4.24 3.47
C LEU A 83 -4.15 -3.03 3.14
N GLY A 84 -5.47 -3.14 3.33
CA GLY A 84 -6.39 -2.01 3.20
C GLY A 84 -6.11 -0.89 4.20
N GLU A 85 -5.80 -1.24 5.45
CA GLU A 85 -5.39 -0.27 6.47
C GLU A 85 -4.03 0.36 6.16
N ALA A 86 -3.08 -0.42 5.64
CA ALA A 86 -1.78 0.10 5.20
C ALA A 86 -1.93 1.16 4.10
N ILE A 87 -2.78 0.89 3.10
CA ILE A 87 -3.12 1.86 2.05
C ILE A 87 -3.75 3.12 2.66
N ASP A 88 -4.74 2.97 3.54
CA ASP A 88 -5.40 4.11 4.18
C ASP A 88 -4.41 4.99 4.97
N TYR A 89 -3.52 4.38 5.77
CA TYR A 89 -2.48 5.13 6.48
C TYR A 89 -1.50 5.83 5.52
N ALA A 90 -1.11 5.19 4.43
CA ALA A 90 -0.24 5.81 3.43
C ALA A 90 -0.92 7.05 2.81
N ARG A 91 -2.20 6.92 2.40
CA ARG A 91 -3.00 8.03 1.86
C ARG A 91 -3.18 9.17 2.87
N GLN A 92 -3.47 8.85 4.12
CA GLN A 92 -3.57 9.85 5.19
C GLN A 92 -2.22 10.57 5.41
N GLY A 93 -1.09 9.86 5.29
CA GLY A 93 0.23 10.48 5.35
C GLY A 93 0.43 11.52 4.26
N GLN A 94 -0.02 11.23 3.03
CA GLN A 94 0.07 12.15 1.91
C GLN A 94 -0.85 13.37 2.12
N LEU A 95 -2.07 13.16 2.63
CA LEU A 95 -2.97 14.26 3.00
C LEU A 95 -2.38 15.13 4.12
N ALA A 96 -1.71 14.53 5.10
CA ALA A 96 -1.04 15.26 6.19
C ALA A 96 0.07 16.17 5.64
N LEU A 97 0.83 15.74 4.62
CA LEU A 97 1.83 16.58 3.96
C LEU A 97 1.20 17.78 3.22
N ARG A 98 -0.01 17.61 2.69
CA ARG A 98 -0.76 18.67 2.00
C ARG A 98 -1.50 19.61 2.95
N GLY A 99 -1.58 19.25 4.24
CA GLY A 99 -2.43 19.97 5.20
C GLY A 99 -3.91 19.70 5.02
N GLU A 100 -4.27 18.60 4.35
CA GLU A 100 -5.63 18.21 3.98
C GLU A 100 -6.20 17.11 4.89
N LEU A 101 -5.43 16.64 5.87
CA LEU A 101 -5.90 15.62 6.80
C LEU A 101 -7.01 16.18 7.70
N SER A 102 -8.23 15.69 7.51
CA SER A 102 -9.38 16.01 8.34
C SER A 102 -9.60 14.92 9.40
N PRO A 103 -10.03 15.27 10.64
CA PRO A 103 -10.46 14.29 11.61
C PRO A 103 -11.64 13.49 11.05
N ARG A 104 -11.62 12.17 11.18
CA ARG A 104 -12.83 11.38 10.88
C ARG A 104 -13.94 11.73 11.89
N PRO A 105 -15.20 11.83 11.45
CA PRO A 105 -16.35 11.87 12.37
C PRO A 105 -16.45 10.59 13.21
#